data_AF-A0A8T5MRE3-F1
#
_entry.id   AF-A0A8T5MRE3-F1
#
_cell.length_a   1.000
_cell.length_b   1.000
_cell.length_c   1.000
_cell.angle_alpha   90.00
_cell.angle_beta   90.00
_cell.angle_gamma   90.00
#
_symmetry.space_group_name_H-M   'P 1'
#
loop_
_entity.id
_entity.type
_entity.pdbx_description
1 polymer ?
#
loop_
_entity_poly.entity_id
_entity_poly.type
_entity_poly.pdbx_seq_one_letter_code
_entity_poly.pdbx_strand_id
1 'polypeptide(L)' 'MKLLREDLMGELGAISQCQDHIDSADNEKVRELLSRIRDDEKEHVAELTKIIQELDEIQARKFEKKEW' A
#
# COMPACT_ATOMS: atom_id res chain seq x y z
N MET A 1 -1.14 17.36 2.75
CA MET A 1 -0.67 16.71 1.51
C MET A 1 0.68 16.02 1.63
N LYS A 2 1.75 16.66 2.16
CA LYS A 2 3.06 15.99 2.34
C LYS A 2 2.96 14.73 3.21
N LEU A 3 2.30 14.84 4.36
CA LEU A 3 2.10 13.74 5.32
C LEU A 3 1.40 12.53 4.68
N LEU A 4 0.23 12.72 4.07
CA LEU A 4 -0.50 11.61 3.40
C LEU A 4 0.32 10.90 2.32
N ARG A 5 1.20 11.62 1.61
CA ARG A 5 2.08 11.00 0.61
C ARG A 5 3.24 10.24 1.28
N GLU A 6 3.75 10.74 2.40
CA GLU A 6 4.75 10.04 3.21
C GLU A 6 4.16 8.76 3.82
N ASP A 7 2.94 8.83 4.34
CA ASP A 7 2.20 7.67 4.85
C ASP A 7 1.99 6.63 3.73
N LEU A 8 1.52 7.06 2.55
CA LEU A 8 1.34 6.16 1.39
C LEU A 8 2.66 5.47 0.97
N MET A 9 3.79 6.18 1.00
CA MET A 9 5.10 5.57 0.73
C MET A 9 5.50 4.57 1.81
N GLY A 10 5.17 4.87 3.08
CA GLY A 10 5.37 3.97 4.21
C GLY A 10 4.64 2.65 4.00
N GLU A 11 3.35 2.69 3.67
CA GLU A 11 2.56 1.48 3.45
C GLU A 11 3.04 0.66 2.26
N LEU A 12 3.43 1.31 1.15
CA LEU A 12 4.04 0.61 0.01
C LEU A 12 5.37 -0.08 0.40
N GLY A 13 6.17 0.57 1.25
CA GLY A 13 7.39 -0.01 1.81
C GLY A 13 7.10 -1.22 2.69
N ALA A 14 6.11 -1.12 3.57
CA ALA A 14 5.68 -2.21 4.45
C ALA A 14 5.15 -3.43 3.65
N ILE A 15 4.39 -3.20 2.58
CA ILE A 15 3.95 -4.26 1.65
C ILE A 15 5.15 -4.98 1.05
N SER A 16 6.12 -4.24 0.51
CA SER A 16 7.32 -4.81 -0.10
C SER A 16 8.12 -5.63 0.92
N GLN A 17 8.35 -5.07 2.11
CA GLN A 17 9.10 -5.73 3.15
C GLN A 17 8.41 -7.00 3.65
N CYS A 18 7.09 -6.97 3.83
CA CYS A 18 6.33 -8.17 4.20
C CYS A 18 6.45 -9.24 3.13
N GLN A 19 6.40 -8.88 1.84
CA GLN A 19 6.57 -9.82 0.74
C GLN A 19 7.95 -10.47 0.76
N ASP A 20 9.02 -9.67 0.87
CA ASP A 20 10.40 -10.19 0.93
C ASP A 20 10.59 -11.17 2.11
N HIS A 21 9.97 -10.86 3.26
CA HIS A 21 9.99 -11.74 4.42
C HIS A 21 9.15 -13.01 4.22
N ILE A 22 7.99 -12.95 3.55
CA ILE A 22 7.16 -14.13 3.22
C ILE A 22 7.92 -15.07 2.30
N ASP A 23 8.67 -14.53 1.34
CA ASP A 23 9.44 -15.30 0.37
C ASP A 23 10.69 -15.95 0.99
N SER A 24 11.20 -15.36 2.07
CA SER A 24 12.40 -15.82 2.79
C SER A 24 12.10 -16.68 4.03
N ALA A 25 10.86 -16.69 4.53
CA ALA A 25 10.51 -17.36 5.78
C ALA A 25 10.23 -18.86 5.58
N ASP A 26 10.92 -19.71 6.35
CA ASP A 26 10.67 -21.16 6.36
C ASP A 26 9.44 -21.56 7.19
N ASN A 27 9.01 -20.71 8.12
CA ASN A 27 7.92 -21.01 9.05
C ASN A 27 6.56 -20.58 8.48
N GLU A 28 5.67 -21.54 8.27
CA GLU A 28 4.33 -21.31 7.71
C GLU A 28 3.48 -20.32 8.53
N LYS A 29 3.52 -20.39 9.87
CA LYS A 29 2.78 -19.45 10.74
C LYS A 29 3.29 -18.02 10.58
N VAL A 30 4.59 -17.84 10.37
CA VAL A 30 5.19 -16.52 10.10
C VAL A 30 4.72 -16.00 8.75
N ARG A 31 4.71 -16.86 7.72
CA ARG A 31 4.21 -16.49 6.38
C ARG A 31 2.74 -16.10 6.40
N GLU A 32 1.91 -16.82 7.12
CA GLU A 32 0.48 -16.50 7.28
C GLU A 32 0.28 -15.15 7.99
N LEU A 33 0.99 -14.92 9.09
CA LEU A 33 0.91 -13.65 9.82
C LEU A 33 1.35 -12.48 8.94
N LEU A 34 2.50 -12.60 8.28
CA LEU A 34 3.01 -11.56 7.39
C LEU A 34 2.10 -11.33 6.18
N SER A 35 1.46 -12.38 5.66
CA SER A 35 0.50 -12.25 4.56
C SER A 35 -0.71 -11.42 4.98
N ARG A 36 -1.22 -11.65 6.19
CA ARG A 36 -2.31 -10.85 6.75
C ARG A 36 -1.90 -9.39 6.93
N ILE A 37 -0.75 -9.14 7.56
CA ILE A 37 -0.22 -7.77 7.74
C ILE A 37 -0.07 -7.07 6.38
N ARG A 38 0.56 -7.72 5.40
CA ARG A 38 0.72 -7.18 4.04
C ARG A 38 -0.61 -6.82 3.39
N ASP A 39 -1.64 -7.63 3.61
CA ASP A 39 -2.95 -7.41 3.03
C ASP A 39 -3.71 -6.27 3.73
N ASP A 40 -3.52 -6.08 5.05
CA ASP A 40 -3.97 -4.89 5.78
C ASP A 40 -3.30 -3.61 5.23
N GLU A 41 -1.98 -3.64 4.96
CA GLU A 41 -1.30 -2.45 4.39
C GLU A 41 -1.77 -2.12 2.96
N LYS A 42 -2.22 -3.12 2.18
CA LYS A 42 -2.85 -2.85 0.87
C LYS A 42 -4.18 -2.13 1.02
N GLU A 43 -4.93 -2.41 2.08
CA GLU A 43 -6.16 -1.67 2.41
C GLU A 43 -5.82 -0.22 2.76
N HIS A 44 -4.81 0.01 3.61
CA HIS A 44 -4.34 1.36 3.94
C HIS A 44 -3.87 2.13 2.70
N VAL A 45 -3.13 1.49 1.77
CA VAL A 45 -2.76 2.09 0.48
C VAL A 45 -3.99 2.54 -0.31
N ALA A 46 -5.04 1.72 -0.35
CA ALA A 46 -6.27 2.05 -1.07
C ALA A 46 -6.99 3.25 -0.44
N GLU A 47 -7.12 3.27 0.89
CA GLU A 47 -7.74 4.38 1.62
C GLU A 47 -6.98 5.70 1.47
N LEU A 48 -5.65 5.67 1.66
CA LEU A 48 -4.79 6.84 1.49
C LEU A 48 -4.83 7.36 0.04
N THR A 49 -4.81 6.45 -0.93
CA THR A 49 -4.92 6.82 -2.35
C THR A 49 -6.23 7.53 -2.64
N LYS A 50 -7.35 7.03 -2.11
CA LYS A 50 -8.68 7.65 -2.27
C LYS A 50 -8.72 9.06 -1.68
N ILE A 51 -8.23 9.25 -0.45
CA ILE A 51 -8.19 10.56 0.19
C ILE A 51 -7.29 11.53 -0.59
N ILE A 52 -6.14 11.07 -1.10
CA ILE A 52 -5.25 11.90 -1.92
C ILE A 52 -5.93 12.32 -3.23
N GLN A 53 -6.69 11.43 -3.88
CA GLN A 53 -7.46 11.78 -5.09
C GLN A 53 -8.52 12.84 -4.81
N GLU A 54 -9.26 12.71 -3.70
CA GLU A 54 -10.30 13.68 -3.33
C GLU A 54 -9.72 15.08 -3.05
N LEU A 55 -8.47 15.16 -2.58
CA LEU A 55 -7.84 16.41 -2.16
C LEU A 55 -6.84 17.00 -3.17
N ASP A 56 -6.46 16.26 -4.21
CA ASP A 56 -5.51 16.70 -5.24
C ASP A 56 -6.06 16.40 -6.64
N GLU A 57 -6.60 17.44 -7.29
CA GLU A 57 -7.19 17.36 -8.64
C GLU A 57 -6.20 16.85 -9.70
N ILE A 58 -4.89 17.10 -9.54
CA ILE A 58 -3.89 16.59 -10.49
C ILE A 58 -3.75 15.09 -10.32
N GLN A 59 -3.75 14.58 -9.08
CA GLN A 59 -3.78 13.15 -8.83
C GLN A 59 -5.08 12.52 -9.32
N ALA A 60 -6.24 13.10 -9.02
CA ALA A 60 -7.53 12.61 -9.51
C ALA A 60 -7.54 12.40 -11.04
N ARG A 61 -7.13 13.43 -11.80
CA ARG A 61 -7.04 13.36 -13.27
C ARG A 61 -6.05 12.31 -13.77
N LYS A 62 -4.93 12.09 -13.05
CA LYS A 62 -3.96 11.05 -13.42
C LYS A 62 -4.50 9.64 -13.21
N PHE A 63 -5.37 9.44 -12.23
CA PHE A 63 -6.03 8.17 -11.99
C PHE A 63 -7.18 7.90 -12.96
N GLU A 64 -7.97 8.92 -13.32
CA GLU A 64 -9.02 8.81 -14.35
C GLU A 64 -8.47 8.46 -15.73
N LYS A 65 -7.27 8.93 -16.06
CA LYS A 65 -6.59 8.62 -17.34
C LYS A 65 -6.01 7.22 -17.44
N LYS A 66 -6.24 6.34 -16.45
CA LYS A 66 -5.90 4.91 -16.59
C LYS A 66 -6.92 4.26 -17.52
N GLU A 67 -6.69 4.38 -18.82
CA GLU A 67 -7.20 3.40 -19.79
C GLU A 67 -6.37 2.13 -19.58
N TRP A 68 -7.04 1.07 -19.09
CA TRP A 68 -6.46 -0.27 -18.94
C TRP A 68 -6.61 -1.03 -20.25
#